data_AF-A0A849V7A3-F1
#
_entry.id   AF-A0A849V7A3-F1
#
_cell.length_a   1.000
_cell.length_b   1.000
_cell.length_c   1.000
_cell.angle_alpha   90.00
_cell.angle_beta   90.00
_cell.angle_gamma   90.00
#
_symmetry.space_group_name_H-M   'P 1'
#
loop_
_entity.id
_entity.type
_entity.pdbx_description
1 polymer ?
#
loop_
_entity_poly.entity_id
_entity_poly.type
_entity_poly.pdbx_seq_one_letter_code
_entity_poly.pdbx_strand_id
1 'polypeptide(L)' 'MRFYQIAAVRDLFDDLIVTFNYGRIGTRGQTKTYIVPTADEAVRLVRACLKRRQSAPKRIGIAYEVRTKFDPDKWAVTT' A
#
# COMPACT_ATOMS: atom_id res chain seq x y z
N MET A 1 5.33 -2.52 -17.76
CA MET A 1 5.32 -1.65 -16.56
C MET A 1 4.30 -2.17 -15.54
N ARG A 2 4.49 -1.93 -14.24
CA ARG A 2 3.61 -2.42 -13.17
C ARG A 2 3.13 -1.26 -12.30
N PHE A 3 1.91 -1.36 -11.78
CA PHE A 3 1.37 -0.40 -10.81
C PHE A 3 1.22 -1.05 -9.44
N TYR A 4 1.24 -0.21 -8.41
CA TYR A 4 0.97 -0.61 -7.03
C TYR A 4 0.27 0.56 -6.34
N GLN A 5 -0.89 0.30 -5.76
CA GLN A 5 -1.68 1.26 -5.01
C GLN A 5 -1.96 0.67 -3.63
N ILE A 6 -1.87 1.53 -2.62
CA ILE A 6 -2.16 1.21 -1.23
C ILE A 6 -3.17 2.24 -0.74
N ALA A 7 -4.27 1.78 -0.16
CA ALA A 7 -5.27 2.63 0.48
C ALA A 7 -5.54 2.08 1.89
N ALA A 8 -5.65 2.97 2.88
CA ALA A 8 -6.14 2.64 4.20
C ALA A 8 -7.33 3.56 4.48
N VAL A 9 -8.48 2.96 4.79
CA VAL A 9 -9.74 3.69 5.00
C VAL A 9 -10.39 3.15 6.26
N ARG A 10 -10.92 4.05 7.10
CA ARG A 10 -11.67 3.70 8.30
C ARG A 10 -13.10 3.32 7.91
N ASP A 11 -13.61 2.23 8.45
CA ASP A 11 -14.97 1.78 8.21
C ASP A 11 -15.97 2.40 9.21
N LEU A 12 -17.23 1.99 9.12
CA LEU A 12 -18.30 2.51 9.99
C LEU A 12 -18.21 2.00 11.44
N PHE A 13 -17.37 0.99 11.70
CA PHE A 13 -17.15 0.38 13.01
C PHE A 13 -15.77 0.73 13.59
N ASP A 14 -15.14 1.78 13.05
CA ASP A 14 -13.80 2.26 13.43
C ASP A 14 -12.64 1.31 13.12
N ASP A 15 -12.89 0.17 12.47
CA ASP A 15 -11.86 -0.70 11.94
C ASP A 15 -11.21 -0.05 10.70
N LEU A 16 -9.97 -0.44 10.41
CA LEU A 16 -9.23 0.03 9.24
C LEU A 16 -9.15 -1.05 8.18
N ILE A 17 -9.63 -0.69 7.00
CA ILE A 17 -9.54 -1.50 5.79
C ILE A 17 -8.32 -1.06 4.99
N VAL A 18 -7.30 -1.91 4.93
CA VAL A 18 -6.10 -1.71 4.12
C VAL A 18 -6.21 -2.51 2.83
N THR A 19 -6.30 -1.80 1.70
CA THR A 19 -6.40 -2.39 0.36
C THR A 19 -5.11 -2.19 -0.41
N PHE A 20 -4.58 -3.28 -0.95
CA PHE A 20 -3.47 -3.30 -1.89
C PHE A 20 -3.99 -3.68 -3.27
N ASN A 21 -3.83 -2.80 -4.27
CA ASN A 21 -4.14 -3.09 -5.66
C ASN A 21 -2.84 -3.06 -6.48
N TYR A 22 -2.57 -4.11 -7.24
CA TYR A 22 -1.31 -4.24 -7.98
C TYR A 22 -1.44 -5.08 -9.24
N GLY A 23 -0.65 -4.76 -10.26
CA GLY A 23 -0.75 -5.48 -11.53
C GLY A 23 0.20 -4.98 -12.60
N ARG A 24 0.03 -5.52 -13.81
CA ARG A 24 0.60 -4.90 -15.02
C ARG A 24 -0.30 -3.74 -15.42
N ILE A 25 0.29 -2.63 -15.83
CA ILE A 25 -0.47 -1.48 -16.33
C ILE A 25 -1.28 -1.90 -17.56
N GLY A 26 -2.54 -1.47 -17.64
CA GLY A 26 -3.47 -1.84 -18.70
C GLY A 26 -4.21 -3.16 -18.47
N THR A 27 -4.03 -3.81 -17.30
CA THR A 27 -4.82 -4.99 -16.92
C THR A 27 -5.55 -4.75 -15.60
N ARG A 28 -6.54 -5.61 -15.30
CA ARG A 28 -7.35 -5.53 -14.07
C ARG A 28 -6.52 -5.57 -12.77
N GLY A 29 -5.35 -6.22 -12.80
CA GLY A 29 -4.52 -6.42 -11.61
C GLY A 29 -5.11 -7.43 -10.61
N GLN A 30 -4.62 -7.37 -9.38
CA GLN A 30 -5.05 -8.15 -8.23
C GLN A 30 -5.26 -7.24 -7.03
N THR A 31 -6.23 -7.58 -6.21
CA THR A 31 -6.54 -6.86 -4.98
C THR A 31 -6.36 -7.79 -3.77
N LYS A 32 -5.72 -7.27 -2.72
CA LYS A 32 -5.68 -7.89 -1.40
C LYS A 32 -6.18 -6.89 -0.36
N THR A 33 -7.09 -7.33 0.50
CA THR A 33 -7.69 -6.49 1.53
C THR A 33 -7.45 -7.11 2.89
N TYR A 34 -7.14 -6.26 3.86
CA TYR A 34 -6.95 -6.61 5.26
C TYR A 34 -7.80 -5.69 6.11
N ILE A 35 -8.44 -6.24 7.14
CA ILE A 35 -9.16 -5.48 8.16
C ILE A 35 -8.32 -5.55 9.42
N VAL A 36 -8.02 -4.40 10.02
CA VAL A 36 -7.23 -4.29 11.24
C VAL A 36 -7.89 -3.31 12.21
N PRO A 37 -7.89 -3.59 13.52
CA PRO A 37 -8.61 -2.78 14.50
C PRO A 37 -7.94 -1.44 14.83
N THR A 38 -6.66 -1.25 14.48
CA THR A 38 -5.91 -0.07 14.90
C THR A 38 -5.08 0.56 13.79
N ALA A 39 -4.87 1.87 13.89
CA ALA A 39 -4.02 2.63 12.98
C ALA A 39 -2.57 2.11 12.98
N ASP A 40 -2.06 1.72 14.15
CA ASP A 40 -0.71 1.16 14.27
C ASP A 40 -0.55 -0.15 13.51
N GLU A 41 -1.57 -1.03 13.52
CA GLU A 41 -1.55 -2.24 12.72
C GLU A 41 -1.59 -1.95 11.22
N ALA A 42 -2.40 -0.99 10.80
CA ALA A 42 -2.44 -0.54 9.41
C ALA A 42 -1.07 0.01 8.97
N VAL A 43 -0.45 0.87 9.78
CA VAL A 43 0.90 1.41 9.56
C VAL A 43 1.92 0.28 9.44
N ARG A 44 1.92 -0.69 10.36
CA ARG A 44 2.83 -1.84 10.33
C ARG A 44 2.67 -2.65 9.04
N LEU A 45 1.43 -2.92 8.64
CA LEU A 45 1.13 -3.68 7.42
C LEU A 45 1.60 -2.94 6.16
N VAL A 46 1.34 -1.64 6.07
CA VAL A 46 1.76 -0.80 4.94
C VAL A 46 3.28 -0.68 4.88
N ARG A 47 3.96 -0.43 6.00
CA ARG A 47 5.44 -0.39 6.07
C ARG A 47 6.07 -1.71 5.65
N ALA A 48 5.54 -2.83 6.14
CA ALA A 48 6.02 -4.16 5.75
C ALA A 48 5.84 -4.40 4.24
N CYS A 49 4.72 -3.96 3.67
CA CYS A 49 4.48 -4.01 2.24
C CYS A 49 5.50 -3.17 1.46
N LEU A 50 5.66 -1.89 1.82
CA LEU A 50 6.59 -0.97 1.17
C LEU A 50 8.04 -1.48 1.23
N LYS A 51 8.49 -1.98 2.39
CA LYS A 51 9.82 -2.60 2.55
C LYS A 51 10.01 -3.78 1.61
N ARG A 52 9.01 -4.66 1.44
CA ARG A 52 9.06 -5.75 0.45
C ARG A 52 9.06 -5.25 -1.00
N ARG A 53 8.61 -4.03 -1.28
CA ARG A 53 8.60 -3.45 -2.63
C ARG A 53 9.88 -2.67 -2.94
N GLN A 54 10.66 -2.26 -1.95
CA GLN A 54 12.02 -1.73 -2.15
C GLN A 54 12.95 -2.73 -2.85
N SER A 55 12.70 -4.04 -2.75
CA SER A 55 13.45 -5.06 -3.50
C SER A 55 13.05 -5.20 -4.98
N ALA A 56 12.15 -4.35 -5.48
CA ALA A 56 11.70 -4.37 -6.88
C ALA A 56 12.84 -4.25 -7.90
N PRO A 57 13.88 -3.39 -7.74
CA PRO A 57 15.00 -3.34 -8.68
C PRO A 57 15.65 -4.71 -8.89
N LYS A 58 15.87 -5.46 -7.79
CA LYS A 58 16.43 -6.82 -7.85
C LYS A 58 15.47 -7.84 -8.49
N ARG A 59 14.16 -7.70 -8.29
CA ARG A 59 13.14 -8.68 -8.74
C ARG A 59 12.65 -8.43 -10.17
N ILE A 60 12.54 -7.18 -10.59
CA ILE A 60 11.88 -6.77 -11.83
C ILE A 60 12.68 -5.73 -12.63
N GLY A 61 13.91 -5.41 -12.21
CA GLY A 61 14.84 -4.54 -12.92
C GLY A 61 14.63 -3.03 -12.70
N ILE A 62 13.56 -2.61 -12.02
CA ILE A 62 13.23 -1.19 -11.82
C ILE A 62 12.60 -0.93 -10.45
N ALA A 63 12.89 0.24 -9.87
CA ALA A 63 12.26 0.72 -8.64
C ALA A 63 10.83 1.21 -8.91
N TYR A 64 9.96 1.14 -7.90
CA TYR A 64 8.69 1.85 -7.95
C TYR A 64 8.94 3.33 -7.61
N GLU A 65 8.28 4.22 -8.35
CA GLU A 65 8.24 5.65 -8.06
C GLU A 65 6.86 6.03 -7.52
N VAL A 66 6.84 6.89 -6.49
CA VAL A 66 5.60 7.43 -5.94
C VAL A 66 5.04 8.45 -6.94
N ARG A 67 3.92 8.12 -7.58
CA ARG A 67 3.22 9.03 -8.51
C ARG A 67 2.18 9.90 -7.80
N THR A 68 1.52 9.36 -6.79
CA THR A 68 0.47 10.05 -6.04
C THR A 68 0.54 9.59 -4.59
N LYS A 69 0.45 10.54 -3.65
CA LYS A 69 0.33 10.27 -2.21
C LYS A 69 -0.75 11.20 -1.66
N PHE A 70 -1.76 10.62 -1.03
CA PHE A 70 -2.74 11.35 -0.25
C PHE A 70 -2.74 10.74 1.15
N ASP A 71 -2.32 11.53 2.12
CA ASP A 71 -2.16 11.11 3.52
C ASP A 71 -2.46 12.33 4.42
N PRO A 72 -3.75 12.63 4.63
CA PRO A 72 -4.16 13.84 5.35
C PRO A 72 -3.69 13.84 6.81
N ASP A 73 -3.69 12.67 7.45
CA ASP A 73 -3.33 12.52 8.86
C ASP A 73 -1.83 12.25 9.08
N LYS A 74 -1.04 12.23 8.00
CA LYS A 74 0.41 11.96 7.99
C LYS A 74 0.80 10.66 8.73
N TRP A 75 -0.06 9.65 8.74
CA TRP A 75 0.23 8.38 9.40
C TRP A 75 1.33 7.60 8.67
N ALA A 76 1.46 7.79 7.35
CA ALA A 76 2.53 7.24 6.55
C ALA A 76 3.75 8.18 6.57
N VAL A 77 4.26 8.48 7.77
CA VAL A 77 5.57 9.12 7.95
C VAL A 77 6.67 8.20 7.42
N THR A 78 7.39 8.73 6.44
CA THR A 78 8.64 8.20 5.87
C THR A 78 9.79 8.80 6.67
N THR A 79 10.54 7.96 7.37
CA THR A 79 11.94 8.20 7.70
C THR A 79 12.76 7.27 6.83
#